data_AF-A8UVR4-F1
#
_entry.id   AF-A8UVR4-F1
#
_cell.length_a   1.000
_cell.length_b   1.000
_cell.length_c   1.000
_cell.angle_alpha   90.00
_cell.angle_beta   90.00
_cell.angle_gamma   90.00
#
_symmetry.space_group_name_H-M   'P 1'
#
loop_
_entity.id
_entity.type
_entity.pdbx_description
1 polymer ?
#
loop_
_entity_poly.entity_id
_entity_poly.type
_entity_poly.pdbx_seq_one_letter_code
_entity_poly.pdbx_strand_id
1 'polypeptide(L)'
;MATKKKKTFKISLIVEAFQNLEKSYVDLKKHVSLPEEEFVNNKLVLDKVRIDFNLAFESCMRVCRHMSSVLGLKTSSKDCLVKLAQHIGMKEVEKLQRFTEFYFKYRDLKEAVSPKELYRFLKENLVMFKEFARAVVEFVKETTGNYLLIDFDLLNEKSKFIKDSVKKVDFVLRQGLEEFKSKPMYYDRVKYFYQVAYDSLFDICKHLAPKFGIKKFGDDCLSKMVEAGIIPQEYYMDVFKLTNLKNKLISTWEVPPEELYESLKELNPKFEAIVKEISKSLKKLLEERSVKR
;
A
#
# COMPACT_ATOMS: atom_id res chain seq x y z
N MET A 1 0.11 -33.67 -11.64
CA MET A 1 -1.01 -32.69 -11.68
C MET A 1 -0.63 -31.47 -10.85
N ALA A 2 -0.37 -30.33 -11.50
CA ALA A 2 -0.12 -29.08 -10.77
C ALA A 2 -1.42 -28.64 -10.10
N THR A 3 -1.48 -28.67 -8.78
CA THR A 3 -2.57 -28.09 -7.99
C THR A 3 -2.68 -26.61 -8.36
N LYS A 4 -3.72 -26.24 -9.13
CA LYS A 4 -4.05 -24.83 -9.40
C LYS A 4 -4.21 -24.14 -8.05
N LYS A 5 -3.25 -23.28 -7.69
CA LYS A 5 -3.30 -22.45 -6.49
C LYS A 5 -4.64 -21.71 -6.50
N LYS A 6 -5.48 -21.96 -5.50
CA LYS A 6 -6.78 -21.29 -5.35
C LYS A 6 -6.50 -19.79 -5.31
N LYS A 7 -7.13 -19.01 -6.20
CA LYS A 7 -6.93 -17.55 -6.22
C LYS A 7 -7.45 -16.99 -4.90
N THR A 8 -6.63 -16.21 -4.22
CA THR A 8 -6.97 -15.53 -2.96
C THR A 8 -7.09 -14.03 -3.19
N PHE A 9 -7.79 -13.33 -2.29
CA PHE A 9 -7.80 -11.87 -2.31
C PHE A 9 -6.41 -11.33 -1.96
N LYS A 10 -5.72 -10.76 -2.94
CA LYS A 10 -4.53 -9.93 -2.73
C LYS A 10 -4.89 -8.66 -1.96
N ILE A 11 -4.69 -8.69 -0.65
CA ILE A 11 -5.09 -7.61 0.26
C ILE A 11 -4.31 -6.33 0.00
N SER A 12 -3.00 -6.41 -0.24
CA SER A 12 -2.13 -5.29 -0.63
C SER A 12 -2.68 -4.55 -1.83
N LEU A 13 -3.09 -5.26 -2.89
CA LEU A 13 -3.67 -4.67 -4.09
C LEU A 13 -4.96 -3.88 -3.78
N ILE A 14 -5.85 -4.45 -2.95
CA ILE A 14 -7.11 -3.81 -2.57
C ILE A 14 -6.84 -2.55 -1.74
N VAL A 15 -5.95 -2.65 -0.75
CA VAL A 15 -5.59 -1.53 0.12
C VAL A 15 -4.91 -0.41 -0.67
N GLU A 16 -3.94 -0.72 -1.52
CA GLU A 16 -3.23 0.25 -2.37
C GLU A 16 -4.21 0.96 -3.31
N ALA A 17 -5.10 0.21 -3.98
CA ALA A 17 -6.11 0.79 -4.85
C ALA A 17 -7.05 1.74 -4.10
N PHE A 18 -7.49 1.38 -2.89
CA PHE A 18 -8.36 2.27 -2.10
C PHE A 18 -7.61 3.44 -1.43
N GLN A 19 -6.31 3.34 -1.19
CA GLN A 19 -5.50 4.50 -0.82
C GLN A 19 -5.40 5.51 -1.97
N ASN A 20 -5.23 5.04 -3.20
CA ASN A 20 -5.24 5.91 -4.38
C ASN A 20 -6.63 6.52 -4.62
N LEU A 21 -7.68 5.72 -4.42
CA LEU A 21 -9.06 6.21 -4.44
C LEU A 21 -9.28 7.35 -3.45
N GLU A 22 -8.86 7.20 -2.18
CA GLU A 22 -9.08 8.23 -1.16
C GLU A 22 -8.35 9.54 -1.52
N LYS A 23 -7.13 9.47 -2.07
CA LYS A 23 -6.40 10.66 -2.54
C LYS A 23 -7.21 11.41 -3.61
N SER A 24 -7.61 10.72 -4.68
CA SER A 24 -8.42 11.32 -5.75
C SER A 24 -9.79 11.78 -5.26
N TYR A 25 -10.42 11.05 -4.34
CA TYR A 25 -11.70 11.42 -3.74
C TYR A 25 -11.61 12.74 -2.95
N VAL A 26 -10.55 12.93 -2.16
CA VAL A 26 -10.34 14.16 -1.39
C VAL A 26 -10.18 15.36 -2.31
N ASP A 27 -9.37 15.23 -3.37
CA ASP A 27 -9.19 16.28 -4.38
C ASP A 27 -10.51 16.60 -5.10
N LEU A 28 -11.26 15.58 -5.55
CA LEU A 28 -12.58 15.75 -6.15
C LEU A 28 -13.54 16.47 -5.22
N LYS A 29 -13.61 16.05 -3.95
CA LYS A 29 -14.49 16.67 -2.96
C LYS A 29 -14.15 18.14 -2.75
N LYS A 30 -12.86 18.49 -2.71
CA LYS A 30 -12.40 19.88 -2.61
C LYS A 30 -12.90 20.72 -3.78
N HIS A 31 -12.76 20.24 -5.01
CA HIS A 31 -13.20 20.98 -6.20
C HIS A 31 -14.72 21.05 -6.35
N VAL A 32 -15.45 19.98 -6.04
CA VAL A 32 -16.92 19.95 -6.08
C VAL A 32 -17.55 20.82 -4.97
N SER A 33 -16.78 21.19 -3.94
CA SER A 33 -17.23 22.11 -2.89
C SER A 33 -17.21 23.59 -3.33
N LEU A 34 -16.60 23.90 -4.48
CA LEU A 34 -16.65 25.25 -5.05
C LEU A 34 -18.08 25.62 -5.49
N PRO A 35 -18.41 26.93 -5.54
CA PRO A 35 -19.63 27.40 -6.20
C PRO A 35 -19.71 26.89 -7.65
N GLU A 36 -20.92 26.57 -8.12
CA GLU A 36 -21.15 26.01 -9.47
C GLU A 36 -20.54 26.89 -10.56
N GLU A 37 -20.68 28.21 -10.44
CA GLU A 37 -20.13 29.18 -11.40
C GLU A 37 -18.59 29.15 -11.46
N GLU A 38 -17.93 29.08 -10.31
CA GLU A 38 -16.46 29.00 -10.23
C GLU A 38 -15.94 27.69 -10.82
N PHE A 39 -16.63 26.58 -10.54
CA PHE A 39 -16.28 25.27 -11.10
C PHE A 39 -16.45 25.25 -12.63
N VAL A 40 -17.58 25.78 -13.14
CA VAL A 40 -17.94 25.72 -14.56
C VAL A 40 -17.02 26.59 -15.41
N ASN A 41 -16.62 27.75 -14.91
CA ASN A 41 -15.82 28.72 -15.66
C ASN A 41 -14.30 28.51 -15.52
N ASN A 42 -13.84 27.64 -14.61
CA ASN A 42 -12.43 27.41 -14.37
C ASN A 42 -11.91 26.16 -15.11
N LYS A 43 -11.25 26.37 -16.24
CA LYS A 43 -10.68 25.28 -17.07
C LYS A 43 -9.69 24.39 -16.31
N LEU A 44 -8.84 24.96 -15.45
CA LEU A 44 -7.86 24.18 -14.67
C LEU A 44 -8.55 23.26 -13.66
N VAL A 45 -9.62 23.73 -13.02
CA VAL A 45 -10.46 22.91 -12.13
C VAL A 45 -11.10 21.78 -12.92
N LEU A 46 -11.68 22.08 -14.09
CA LEU A 46 -12.30 21.06 -14.93
C LEU A 46 -11.30 19.98 -15.34
N ASP A 47 -10.12 20.34 -15.84
CA ASP A 47 -9.10 19.39 -16.25
C ASP A 47 -8.62 18.51 -15.08
N LYS A 48 -8.40 19.12 -13.90
CA LYS A 48 -8.02 18.39 -12.68
C LYS A 48 -9.11 17.42 -12.21
N VAL A 49 -10.37 17.86 -12.17
CA VAL A 49 -11.51 17.02 -11.79
C VAL A 49 -11.67 15.82 -12.71
N ARG A 50 -11.45 16.00 -14.02
CA ARG A 50 -11.51 14.91 -15.00
C ARG A 50 -10.45 13.85 -14.73
N ILE A 51 -9.22 14.29 -14.48
CA ILE A 51 -8.09 13.41 -14.15
C ILE A 51 -8.40 12.64 -12.86
N ASP A 52 -8.80 13.34 -11.80
CA ASP A 52 -9.06 12.70 -10.50
C ASP A 52 -10.26 11.77 -10.54
N PHE A 53 -11.31 12.11 -11.29
CA PHE A 53 -12.48 11.25 -11.47
C PHE A 53 -12.10 9.95 -12.18
N ASN A 54 -11.25 10.05 -13.21
CA ASN A 54 -10.73 8.87 -13.90
C ASN A 54 -9.83 8.00 -13.01
N LEU A 55 -8.94 8.62 -12.22
CA LEU A 55 -8.06 7.91 -11.29
C LEU A 55 -8.86 7.19 -10.19
N ALA A 56 -9.89 7.84 -9.64
CA ALA A 56 -10.80 7.24 -8.67
C ALA A 56 -11.55 6.04 -9.28
N PHE A 57 -12.08 6.21 -10.49
CA PHE A 57 -12.80 5.13 -11.19
C PHE A 57 -11.91 3.93 -11.51
N GLU A 58 -10.71 4.16 -12.05
CA GLU A 58 -9.76 3.07 -12.34
C GLU A 58 -9.27 2.37 -11.07
N SER A 59 -9.18 3.08 -9.95
CA SER A 59 -8.89 2.47 -8.64
C SER A 59 -9.98 1.46 -8.24
N CYS A 60 -11.26 1.80 -8.39
CA CYS A 60 -12.37 0.87 -8.19
C CYS A 60 -12.34 -0.29 -9.20
N MET A 61 -12.05 -0.01 -10.47
CA MET A 61 -11.95 -1.05 -11.51
C MET A 61 -10.82 -2.03 -11.27
N ARG A 62 -9.66 -1.58 -10.77
CA ARG A 62 -8.53 -2.45 -10.40
C ARG A 62 -8.96 -3.48 -9.36
N VAL A 63 -9.66 -3.04 -8.31
CA VAL A 63 -10.23 -3.93 -7.30
C VAL A 63 -11.26 -4.86 -7.91
N CYS A 64 -12.14 -4.33 -8.75
CA CYS A 64 -13.20 -5.13 -9.35
C CYS A 64 -12.68 -6.25 -10.25
N ARG A 65 -11.72 -5.95 -11.14
CA ARG A 65 -11.09 -6.93 -12.03
C ARG A 65 -10.40 -8.04 -11.22
N HIS A 66 -9.70 -7.65 -10.15
CA HIS A 66 -9.04 -8.61 -9.26
C HIS A 66 -10.04 -9.51 -8.53
N MET A 67 -11.04 -8.93 -7.86
CA MET A 67 -12.04 -9.70 -7.11
C MET A 67 -12.90 -10.57 -8.02
N SER A 68 -13.33 -10.08 -9.17
CA SER A 68 -14.08 -10.87 -10.15
C SER A 68 -13.28 -12.09 -10.62
N SER A 69 -11.97 -11.94 -10.83
CA SER A 69 -11.05 -13.03 -11.17
C SER A 69 -10.89 -14.06 -10.05
N VAL A 70 -10.91 -13.63 -8.79
CA VAL A 70 -10.87 -14.49 -7.59
C VAL A 70 -12.19 -15.24 -7.40
N LEU A 71 -13.31 -14.56 -7.57
CA LEU A 71 -14.67 -15.06 -7.37
C LEU A 71 -15.22 -15.84 -8.58
N GLY A 72 -14.53 -15.84 -9.71
CA GLY A 72 -14.98 -16.48 -10.94
C GLY A 72 -16.14 -15.76 -11.63
N LEU A 73 -16.32 -14.46 -11.38
CA LEU A 73 -17.38 -13.66 -11.99
C LEU A 73 -17.02 -13.31 -13.44
N LYS A 74 -17.98 -13.54 -14.35
CA LYS A 74 -17.87 -13.13 -15.76
C LYS A 74 -18.32 -11.68 -15.91
N THR A 75 -17.33 -10.79 -16.03
CA THR A 75 -17.53 -9.35 -16.18
C THR A 75 -16.82 -8.83 -17.43
N SER A 76 -17.34 -7.74 -17.98
CA SER A 76 -16.68 -6.85 -18.93
C SER A 76 -16.18 -5.58 -18.22
N SER A 77 -15.51 -4.69 -18.94
CA SER A 77 -15.15 -3.38 -18.38
C SER A 77 -16.38 -2.55 -17.96
N LYS A 78 -17.51 -2.68 -18.66
CA LYS A 78 -18.69 -1.81 -18.46
C LYS A 78 -19.58 -2.20 -17.28
N ASP A 79 -19.60 -3.47 -16.93
CA ASP A 79 -20.51 -4.03 -15.93
C ASP A 79 -19.77 -4.59 -14.71
N CYS A 80 -18.44 -4.48 -14.65
CA CYS A 80 -17.63 -5.04 -13.56
C CYS A 80 -18.13 -4.56 -12.20
N LEU A 81 -18.14 -3.24 -11.96
CA LEU A 81 -18.48 -2.67 -10.64
C LEU A 81 -19.87 -3.10 -10.21
N VAL A 82 -20.84 -3.07 -11.12
CA VAL A 82 -22.23 -3.43 -10.87
C VAL A 82 -22.38 -4.91 -10.55
N LYS A 83 -21.81 -5.80 -11.37
CA LYS A 83 -21.88 -7.26 -11.12
C LYS A 83 -21.18 -7.66 -9.84
N LEU A 84 -20.02 -7.06 -9.55
CA LEU A 84 -19.33 -7.31 -8.29
C LEU A 84 -20.17 -6.80 -7.11
N ALA A 85 -20.70 -5.58 -7.20
CA ALA A 85 -21.55 -4.99 -6.16
C ALA A 85 -22.78 -5.85 -5.86
N GLN A 86 -23.44 -6.39 -6.88
CA GLN A 86 -24.54 -7.36 -6.74
C GLN A 86 -24.08 -8.63 -6.02
N HIS A 87 -22.95 -9.20 -6.45
CA HIS A 87 -22.43 -10.42 -5.85
C HIS A 87 -22.05 -10.26 -4.37
N ILE A 88 -21.50 -9.12 -3.99
CA ILE A 88 -21.09 -8.84 -2.60
C ILE A 88 -22.23 -8.27 -1.74
N GLY A 89 -23.46 -8.15 -2.28
CA GLY A 89 -24.62 -7.70 -1.52
C GLY A 89 -24.66 -6.19 -1.20
N MET A 90 -24.05 -5.35 -2.03
CA MET A 90 -24.14 -3.89 -1.87
C MET A 90 -25.59 -3.42 -2.03
N LYS A 91 -26.07 -2.49 -1.17
CA LYS A 91 -27.48 -2.04 -1.19
C LYS A 91 -27.81 -1.13 -2.38
N GLU A 92 -26.92 -0.20 -2.73
CA GLU A 92 -27.18 0.86 -3.72
C GLU A 92 -26.70 0.51 -5.14
N VAL A 93 -26.93 -0.72 -5.59
CA VAL A 93 -26.47 -1.20 -6.92
C VAL A 93 -26.98 -0.33 -8.06
N GLU A 94 -28.26 0.06 -8.03
CA GLU A 94 -28.87 0.87 -9.09
C GLU A 94 -28.21 2.25 -9.22
N LYS A 95 -27.84 2.87 -8.09
CA LYS A 95 -27.10 4.14 -8.11
C LYS A 95 -25.70 3.94 -8.66
N LEU A 96 -25.02 2.85 -8.28
CA LEU A 96 -23.71 2.49 -8.84
C LEU A 96 -23.77 2.23 -10.35
N GLN A 97 -24.87 1.64 -10.84
CA GLN A 97 -25.09 1.43 -12.25
C GLN A 97 -25.19 2.75 -13.00
N ARG A 98 -26.07 3.67 -12.57
CA ARG A 98 -26.16 5.03 -13.16
C ARG A 98 -24.81 5.76 -13.11
N PHE A 99 -24.09 5.59 -12.01
CA PHE A 99 -22.76 6.18 -11.85
C PHE A 99 -21.76 5.66 -12.87
N THR A 100 -21.77 4.35 -13.10
CA THR A 100 -20.90 3.66 -14.06
C THR A 100 -21.26 4.03 -15.49
N GLU A 101 -22.56 4.08 -15.82
CA GLU A 101 -23.07 4.49 -17.13
C GLU A 101 -22.64 5.92 -17.48
N PHE A 102 -22.76 6.85 -16.54
CA PHE A 102 -22.28 8.23 -16.70
C PHE A 102 -20.78 8.26 -17.01
N TYR A 103 -19.95 7.52 -16.26
CA TYR A 103 -18.51 7.47 -16.50
C TYR A 103 -18.18 6.97 -17.91
N PHE A 104 -18.80 5.88 -18.38
CA PHE A 104 -18.52 5.36 -19.72
C PHE A 104 -19.03 6.28 -20.83
N LYS A 105 -20.20 6.89 -20.65
CA LYS A 105 -20.72 7.92 -21.55
C LYS A 105 -19.73 9.09 -21.68
N TYR A 106 -19.20 9.53 -20.54
CA TYR A 106 -18.28 10.65 -20.43
C TYR A 106 -16.88 10.35 -21.01
N ARG A 107 -16.30 9.22 -20.62
CA ARG A 107 -14.92 8.84 -20.96
C ARG A 107 -14.77 8.47 -22.43
N ASP A 108 -15.72 7.74 -22.99
CA ASP A 108 -15.64 7.28 -24.38
C ASP A 108 -15.91 8.44 -25.38
N LEU A 109 -16.04 9.69 -24.91
CA LEU A 109 -16.32 10.93 -25.68
C LEU A 109 -17.52 10.81 -26.63
N LYS A 110 -18.40 9.85 -26.38
CA LYS A 110 -19.58 9.61 -27.21
C LYS A 110 -20.54 10.79 -27.16
N GLU A 111 -20.58 11.47 -26.01
CA GLU A 111 -21.36 12.69 -25.80
C GLU A 111 -20.52 13.70 -25.02
N ALA A 112 -20.56 14.96 -25.45
CA ALA A 112 -19.91 16.06 -24.75
C ALA A 112 -20.70 16.39 -23.48
N VAL A 113 -20.22 15.94 -22.32
CA VAL A 113 -20.80 16.33 -21.02
C VAL A 113 -20.42 17.77 -20.72
N SER A 114 -21.43 18.61 -20.49
CA SER A 114 -21.20 20.01 -20.14
C SER A 114 -20.54 20.13 -18.75
N PRO A 115 -19.72 21.17 -18.50
CA PRO A 115 -19.15 21.41 -17.17
C PRO A 115 -20.20 21.45 -16.05
N LYS A 116 -21.39 21.98 -16.36
CA LYS A 116 -22.54 22.09 -15.46
C LYS A 116 -23.13 20.73 -15.10
N GLU A 117 -23.28 19.86 -16.09
CA GLU A 117 -23.74 18.48 -15.89
C GLU A 117 -22.72 17.68 -15.05
N LEU A 118 -21.43 17.80 -15.35
CA LEU A 118 -20.36 17.16 -14.58
C LEU A 118 -20.38 17.60 -13.10
N TYR A 119 -20.49 18.91 -12.83
CA TYR A 119 -20.56 19.44 -11.47
C TYR A 119 -21.71 18.82 -10.67
N ARG A 120 -22.93 18.87 -11.22
CA ARG A 120 -24.14 18.37 -10.56
C ARG A 120 -24.07 16.87 -10.32
N PHE A 121 -23.66 16.12 -11.33
CA PHE A 121 -23.49 14.68 -11.22
C PHE A 121 -22.49 14.31 -10.11
N LEU A 122 -21.32 14.94 -10.07
CA LEU A 122 -20.31 14.66 -9.04
C LEU A 122 -20.81 15.07 -7.65
N LYS A 123 -21.48 16.22 -7.52
CA LYS A 123 -22.03 16.68 -6.25
C LYS A 123 -23.00 15.69 -5.62
N GLU A 124 -23.80 15.02 -6.44
CA GLU A 124 -24.78 14.03 -5.99
C GLU A 124 -24.18 12.62 -5.80
N ASN A 125 -23.26 12.21 -6.68
CA ASN A 125 -22.88 10.80 -6.81
C ASN A 125 -21.46 10.47 -6.35
N LEU A 126 -20.64 11.44 -5.96
CA LEU A 126 -19.26 11.19 -5.53
C LEU A 126 -19.18 10.18 -4.36
N VAL A 127 -20.21 10.14 -3.51
CA VAL A 127 -20.32 9.18 -2.39
C VAL A 127 -20.25 7.72 -2.83
N MET A 128 -20.61 7.40 -4.09
CA MET A 128 -20.61 6.03 -4.61
C MET A 128 -19.25 5.36 -4.55
N PHE A 129 -18.16 6.12 -4.68
CA PHE A 129 -16.81 5.59 -4.50
C PHE A 129 -16.59 5.01 -3.09
N LYS A 130 -17.07 5.73 -2.06
CA LYS A 130 -16.94 5.30 -0.67
C LYS A 130 -17.84 4.13 -0.35
N GLU A 131 -19.08 4.15 -0.85
CA GLU A 131 -20.01 3.03 -0.65
C GLU A 131 -19.50 1.74 -1.30
N PHE A 132 -18.96 1.82 -2.52
CA PHE A 132 -18.35 0.67 -3.18
C PHE A 132 -17.12 0.16 -2.41
N ALA A 133 -16.20 1.05 -2.02
CA ALA A 133 -15.02 0.65 -1.27
C ALA A 133 -15.36 0.00 0.08
N ARG A 134 -16.37 0.54 0.77
CA ARG A 134 -16.89 0.00 2.03
C ARG A 134 -17.46 -1.41 1.84
N ALA A 135 -18.35 -1.60 0.87
CA ALA A 135 -18.97 -2.90 0.59
C ALA A 135 -17.90 -3.96 0.26
N VAL A 136 -16.89 -3.60 -0.55
CA VAL A 136 -15.76 -4.49 -0.84
C VAL A 136 -14.99 -4.85 0.43
N VAL A 137 -14.63 -3.85 1.24
CA VAL A 137 -13.85 -4.07 2.47
C VAL A 137 -14.61 -4.97 3.44
N GLU A 138 -15.90 -4.71 3.67
CA GLU A 138 -16.76 -5.53 4.54
C GLU A 138 -16.80 -6.98 4.05
N PHE A 139 -17.11 -7.18 2.76
CA PHE A 139 -17.16 -8.51 2.15
C PHE A 139 -15.83 -9.27 2.28
N VAL A 140 -14.69 -8.62 2.03
CA VAL A 140 -13.37 -9.25 2.15
C VAL A 140 -13.09 -9.64 3.59
N LYS A 141 -13.42 -8.80 4.57
CA LYS A 141 -13.21 -9.10 6.00
C LYS A 141 -14.03 -10.31 6.43
N GLU A 142 -15.32 -10.35 6.06
CA GLU A 142 -16.23 -11.45 6.40
C GLU A 142 -15.79 -12.76 5.74
N THR A 143 -15.48 -12.72 4.44
CA THR A 143 -15.11 -13.93 3.68
C THR A 143 -13.79 -14.54 4.14
N THR A 144 -12.84 -13.72 4.59
CA THR A 144 -11.48 -14.17 4.94
C THR A 144 -11.25 -14.32 6.44
N GLY A 145 -12.14 -13.80 7.29
CA GLY A 145 -11.88 -13.62 8.72
C GLY A 145 -10.73 -12.64 9.03
N ASN A 146 -10.20 -11.93 8.02
CA ASN A 146 -9.07 -11.02 8.12
C ASN A 146 -9.55 -9.57 8.31
N TYR A 147 -10.10 -9.27 9.49
CA TYR A 147 -10.73 -7.98 9.79
C TYR A 147 -9.77 -6.79 9.81
N LEU A 148 -8.47 -7.06 10.02
CA LEU A 148 -7.43 -6.05 9.94
C LEU A 148 -6.92 -5.83 8.51
N LEU A 149 -7.33 -6.66 7.55
CA LEU A 149 -6.78 -6.64 6.19
C LEU A 149 -5.25 -6.73 6.22
N ILE A 150 -4.73 -7.74 6.91
CA ILE A 150 -3.29 -8.05 6.93
C ILE A 150 -2.98 -8.93 5.71
N ASP A 151 -2.20 -8.40 4.79
CA ASP A 151 -1.58 -9.18 3.73
C ASP A 151 -0.41 -10.03 4.26
N PHE A 152 -0.69 -11.30 4.59
CA PHE A 152 0.34 -12.23 5.06
C PHE A 152 1.30 -12.66 3.95
N ASP A 153 0.88 -12.65 2.68
CA ASP A 153 1.76 -12.98 1.56
C ASP A 153 2.86 -11.92 1.42
N LEU A 154 2.48 -10.64 1.53
CA LEU A 154 3.43 -9.52 1.58
C LEU A 154 4.38 -9.64 2.77
N LEU A 155 3.86 -9.91 3.98
CA LEU A 155 4.71 -10.05 5.17
C LEU A 155 5.73 -11.18 5.01
N ASN A 156 5.31 -12.33 4.49
CA ASN A 156 6.17 -13.49 4.27
C ASN A 156 7.23 -13.22 3.19
N GLU A 157 6.83 -12.60 2.08
CA GLU A 157 7.75 -12.23 0.99
C GLU A 157 8.81 -11.26 1.49
N LYS A 158 8.41 -10.17 2.16
CA LYS A 158 9.33 -9.14 2.64
C LYS A 158 10.25 -9.68 3.74
N SER A 159 9.72 -10.53 4.64
CA SER A 159 10.55 -11.21 5.65
C SER A 159 11.58 -12.14 5.01
N LYS A 160 11.23 -12.82 3.91
CA LYS A 160 12.18 -13.64 3.15
C LYS A 160 13.28 -12.78 2.52
N PHE A 161 12.94 -11.65 1.89
CA PHE A 161 13.94 -10.75 1.32
C PHE A 161 14.89 -10.19 2.36
N ILE A 162 14.40 -9.83 3.56
CA ILE A 162 15.24 -9.43 4.68
C ILE A 162 16.22 -10.55 5.03
N LYS A 163 15.72 -11.75 5.29
CA LYS A 163 16.56 -12.90 5.66
C LYS A 163 17.61 -13.25 4.61
N ASP A 164 17.23 -13.26 3.33
CA ASP A 164 18.13 -13.58 2.24
C ASP A 164 19.20 -12.48 2.05
N SER A 165 18.85 -11.22 2.22
CA SER A 165 19.79 -10.09 2.17
C SER A 165 20.76 -10.11 3.35
N VAL A 166 20.26 -10.28 4.58
CA VAL A 166 21.08 -10.36 5.81
C VAL A 166 22.13 -11.45 5.68
N LYS A 167 21.75 -12.65 5.21
CA LYS A 167 22.69 -13.75 4.96
C LYS A 167 23.77 -13.42 3.94
N LYS A 168 23.44 -12.68 2.88
CA LYS A 168 24.40 -12.30 1.85
C LYS A 168 25.36 -11.22 2.33
N VAL A 169 24.89 -10.28 3.15
CA VAL A 169 25.75 -9.31 3.84
C VAL A 169 26.69 -10.04 4.79
N ASP A 170 26.17 -10.95 5.63
CA ASP A 170 26.99 -11.75 6.55
C ASP A 170 28.07 -12.56 5.83
N PHE A 171 27.74 -13.16 4.69
CA PHE A 171 28.71 -13.90 3.89
C PHE A 171 29.90 -13.02 3.46
N VAL A 172 29.62 -11.79 3.04
CA VAL A 172 30.66 -10.82 2.65
C VAL A 172 31.46 -10.36 3.87
N LEU A 173 30.79 -9.99 4.97
CA LEU A 173 31.47 -9.54 6.19
C LEU A 173 32.40 -10.62 6.78
N ARG A 174 32.03 -11.90 6.68
CA ARG A 174 32.86 -13.02 7.15
C ARG A 174 34.20 -13.17 6.42
N GLN A 175 34.35 -12.55 5.24
CA GLN A 175 35.63 -12.59 4.53
C GLN A 175 36.69 -11.68 5.17
N GLY A 176 36.30 -10.78 6.08
CA GLY A 176 37.20 -9.84 6.75
C GLY A 176 37.32 -8.49 6.05
N LEU A 177 37.83 -7.50 6.78
CA LEU A 177 37.92 -6.11 6.34
C LEU A 177 38.85 -5.93 5.13
N GLU A 178 40.01 -6.58 5.11
CA GLU A 178 40.97 -6.44 4.01
C GLU A 178 40.41 -6.98 2.69
N GLU A 179 39.71 -8.11 2.74
CA GLU A 179 39.04 -8.67 1.57
C GLU A 179 37.87 -7.78 1.11
N PHE A 180 37.12 -7.21 2.06
CA PHE A 180 36.04 -6.28 1.77
C PHE A 180 36.53 -5.04 1.03
N LYS A 181 37.66 -4.47 1.46
CA LYS A 181 38.29 -3.29 0.86
C LYS A 181 38.88 -3.56 -0.52
N SER A 182 39.54 -4.71 -0.69
CA SER A 182 40.25 -5.05 -1.92
C SER A 182 39.32 -5.45 -3.07
N LYS A 183 38.05 -5.78 -2.78
CA LYS A 183 37.06 -6.24 -3.77
C LYS A 183 35.90 -5.24 -3.92
N PRO A 184 35.94 -4.34 -4.93
CA PRO A 184 34.85 -3.38 -5.20
C PRO A 184 33.46 -4.02 -5.31
N MET A 185 33.40 -5.23 -5.88
CA MET A 185 32.14 -5.98 -6.00
C MET A 185 31.50 -6.30 -4.64
N TYR A 186 32.27 -6.48 -3.56
CA TYR A 186 31.73 -6.74 -2.23
C TYR A 186 31.05 -5.49 -1.68
N TYR A 187 31.68 -4.33 -1.83
CA TYR A 187 31.11 -3.04 -1.48
C TYR A 187 29.76 -2.80 -2.17
N ASP A 188 29.69 -2.95 -3.49
CA ASP A 188 28.44 -2.73 -4.24
C ASP A 188 27.33 -3.70 -3.85
N ARG A 189 27.69 -4.98 -3.66
CA ARG A 189 26.72 -6.01 -3.27
C ARG A 189 26.14 -5.77 -1.90
N VAL A 190 26.95 -5.41 -0.90
CA VAL A 190 26.41 -5.18 0.45
C VAL A 190 25.53 -3.94 0.49
N LYS A 191 25.86 -2.88 -0.27
CA LYS A 191 24.98 -1.71 -0.41
C LYS A 191 23.61 -2.10 -0.94
N TYR A 192 23.60 -2.87 -2.03
CA TYR A 192 22.37 -3.38 -2.63
C TYR A 192 21.57 -4.24 -1.66
N PHE A 193 22.18 -5.25 -1.02
CA PHE A 193 21.45 -6.15 -0.12
C PHE A 193 20.96 -5.44 1.15
N TYR A 194 21.74 -4.51 1.69
CA TYR A 194 21.31 -3.66 2.79
C TYR A 194 20.08 -2.83 2.42
N GLN A 195 20.09 -2.18 1.24
CA GLN A 195 18.95 -1.42 0.76
C GLN A 195 17.70 -2.32 0.59
N VAL A 196 17.86 -3.51 0.00
CA VAL A 196 16.75 -4.47 -0.14
C VAL A 196 16.19 -4.89 1.22
N ALA A 197 17.05 -5.13 2.22
CA ALA A 197 16.61 -5.48 3.57
C ALA A 197 15.85 -4.31 4.22
N TYR A 198 16.38 -3.09 4.13
CA TYR A 198 15.76 -1.89 4.67
C TYR A 198 14.41 -1.59 4.01
N ASP A 199 14.33 -1.58 2.68
CA ASP A 199 13.10 -1.29 1.96
C ASP A 199 12.03 -2.36 2.26
N SER A 200 12.44 -3.62 2.44
CA SER A 200 11.54 -4.70 2.83
C SER A 200 11.01 -4.54 4.26
N LEU A 201 11.87 -4.13 5.21
CA LEU A 201 11.46 -3.82 6.58
C LEU A 201 10.52 -2.61 6.62
N PHE A 202 10.81 -1.59 5.82
CA PHE A 202 9.98 -0.40 5.69
C PHE A 202 8.61 -0.70 5.05
N ASP A 203 8.55 -1.60 4.06
CA ASP A 203 7.28 -2.08 3.49
C ASP A 203 6.42 -2.82 4.53
N ILE A 204 7.03 -3.67 5.36
CA ILE A 204 6.34 -4.31 6.51
C ILE A 204 5.79 -3.23 7.45
N CYS A 205 6.60 -2.21 7.76
CA CYS A 205 6.17 -1.10 8.61
C CYS A 205 4.95 -0.38 8.05
N LYS A 206 5.01 0.09 6.80
CA LYS A 206 3.91 0.83 6.17
C LYS A 206 2.60 0.04 6.13
N HIS A 207 2.70 -1.28 5.94
CA HIS A 207 1.55 -2.17 5.91
C HIS A 207 0.93 -2.38 7.29
N LEU A 208 1.77 -2.55 8.32
CA LEU A 208 1.32 -2.88 9.67
C LEU A 208 0.99 -1.66 10.55
N ALA A 209 1.69 -0.54 10.39
CA ALA A 209 1.53 0.64 11.23
C ALA A 209 0.05 1.11 11.37
N PRO A 210 -0.77 1.17 10.29
CA PRO A 210 -2.19 1.50 10.41
C PRO A 210 -3.00 0.49 11.23
N LYS A 211 -2.58 -0.79 11.25
CA LYS A 211 -3.27 -1.87 11.98
C LYS A 211 -3.10 -1.74 13.49
N PHE A 212 -2.00 -1.14 13.90
CA PHE A 212 -1.72 -0.73 15.27
C PHE A 212 -2.23 0.68 15.61
N GLY A 213 -2.95 1.35 14.68
CA GLY A 213 -3.55 2.66 14.93
C GLY A 213 -2.65 3.86 14.62
N ILE A 214 -1.47 3.65 14.04
CA ILE A 214 -0.58 4.73 13.60
C ILE A 214 -1.14 5.31 12.29
N LYS A 215 -1.67 6.54 12.34
CA LYS A 215 -2.35 7.17 11.19
C LYS A 215 -1.45 8.04 10.32
N LYS A 216 -0.33 8.52 10.85
CA LYS A 216 0.59 9.43 10.17
C LYS A 216 2.01 8.91 10.32
N PHE A 217 2.63 8.60 9.20
CA PHE A 217 4.02 8.22 9.08
C PHE A 217 4.47 8.50 7.64
N GLY A 218 5.70 8.95 7.48
CA GLY A 218 6.41 9.02 6.21
C GLY A 218 7.60 8.05 6.26
N ASP A 219 8.78 8.58 5.96
CA ASP A 219 10.05 7.85 6.05
C ASP A 219 10.44 7.48 7.50
N ASP A 220 9.73 8.03 8.49
CA ASP A 220 9.89 7.79 9.92
C ASP A 220 9.06 6.61 10.46
N CYS A 221 8.44 5.80 9.58
CA CYS A 221 7.53 4.72 9.96
C CYS A 221 8.10 3.80 11.07
N LEU A 222 9.36 3.37 10.95
CA LEU A 222 9.98 2.47 11.93
C LEU A 222 10.11 3.14 13.30
N SER A 223 10.50 4.42 13.34
CA SER A 223 10.55 5.19 14.59
C SER A 223 9.15 5.31 15.21
N LYS A 224 8.11 5.53 14.40
CA LYS A 224 6.71 5.51 14.88
C LYS A 224 6.29 4.17 15.44
N MET A 225 6.80 3.06 14.91
CA MET A 225 6.56 1.74 15.51
C MET A 225 7.24 1.57 16.87
N VAL A 226 8.42 2.17 17.07
CA VAL A 226 9.09 2.19 18.38
C VAL A 226 8.29 3.04 19.37
N GLU A 227 7.92 4.28 18.99
CA GLU A 227 7.09 5.18 19.82
C GLU A 227 5.77 4.54 20.24
N ALA A 228 5.16 3.74 19.36
CA ALA A 228 3.92 3.03 19.63
C ALA A 228 4.09 1.72 20.44
N GLY A 229 5.32 1.36 20.83
CA GLY A 229 5.62 0.15 21.59
C GLY A 229 5.46 -1.16 20.81
N ILE A 230 5.41 -1.10 19.48
CA ILE A 230 5.35 -2.29 18.60
C ILE A 230 6.74 -2.90 18.47
N ILE A 231 7.75 -2.03 18.38
CA ILE A 231 9.16 -2.36 18.52
C ILE A 231 9.59 -1.84 19.91
N PRO A 232 10.31 -2.61 20.73
CA PRO A 232 10.76 -2.15 22.05
C PRO A 232 11.64 -0.90 21.97
N GLN A 233 11.52 -0.01 22.97
CA GLN A 233 12.22 1.29 23.01
C GLN A 233 13.75 1.17 22.92
N GLU A 234 14.33 0.06 23.40
CA GLU A 234 15.76 -0.22 23.31
C GLU A 234 16.29 -0.27 21.86
N TYR A 235 15.44 -0.57 20.88
CA TYR A 235 15.79 -0.55 19.45
C TYR A 235 15.70 0.83 18.81
N TYR A 236 15.37 1.90 19.56
CA TYR A 236 15.23 3.25 18.99
C TYR A 236 16.51 3.68 18.25
N MET A 237 17.67 3.50 18.90
CA MET A 237 18.96 3.87 18.29
C MET A 237 19.34 2.94 17.14
N ASP A 238 18.99 1.66 17.20
CA ASP A 238 19.19 0.71 16.10
C ASP A 238 18.40 1.16 14.86
N VAL A 239 17.12 1.47 15.02
CA VAL A 239 16.24 1.98 13.94
C VAL A 239 16.75 3.29 13.37
N PHE A 240 17.22 4.21 14.22
CA PHE A 240 17.79 5.48 13.79
C PHE A 240 19.05 5.26 12.93
N LYS A 241 19.98 4.41 13.40
CA LYS A 241 21.20 4.08 12.66
C LYS A 241 20.89 3.37 11.34
N LEU A 242 19.93 2.45 11.33
CA LEU A 242 19.49 1.75 10.12
C LEU A 242 19.01 2.74 9.05
N THR A 243 18.13 3.66 9.46
CA THR A 243 17.58 4.71 8.60
C THR A 243 18.67 5.63 8.06
N ASN A 244 19.58 6.07 8.92
CA ASN A 244 20.68 6.95 8.53
C ASN A 244 21.64 6.29 7.56
N LEU A 245 22.01 5.02 7.78
CA LEU A 245 22.86 4.30 6.85
C LEU A 245 22.17 4.15 5.49
N LYS A 246 20.87 3.81 5.46
CA LYS A 246 20.11 3.78 4.19
C LYS A 246 20.14 5.14 3.49
N ASN A 247 19.91 6.23 4.21
CA ASN A 247 19.91 7.57 3.64
C ASN A 247 21.30 7.98 3.11
N LYS A 248 22.37 7.63 3.82
CA LYS A 248 23.75 7.81 3.35
C LYS A 248 24.01 7.05 2.05
N LEU A 249 23.60 5.79 1.98
CA LEU A 249 23.87 4.91 0.83
C LEU A 249 23.13 5.33 -0.45
N ILE A 250 21.96 5.98 -0.33
CA ILE A 250 21.20 6.51 -1.48
C ILE A 250 21.63 7.93 -1.86
N SER A 251 22.12 8.72 -0.91
CA SER A 251 22.75 9.99 -1.21
C SER A 251 24.07 9.71 -1.93
N THR A 252 24.43 10.48 -2.96
CA THR A 252 25.61 10.24 -3.81
C THR A 252 26.97 10.26 -3.09
N TRP A 253 26.99 10.34 -1.75
CA TRP A 253 28.18 10.29 -0.92
C TRP A 253 28.71 8.85 -0.85
N GLU A 254 29.93 8.66 -1.29
CA GLU A 254 30.64 7.40 -1.15
C GLU A 254 30.97 7.19 0.34
N VAL A 255 30.32 6.20 0.96
CA VAL A 255 30.63 5.81 2.35
C VAL A 255 31.95 5.05 2.32
N PRO A 256 32.99 5.44 3.09
CA PRO A 256 34.25 4.72 3.13
C PRO A 256 34.04 3.21 3.42
N PRO A 257 34.75 2.30 2.75
CA PRO A 257 34.58 0.86 2.95
C PRO A 257 34.71 0.42 4.42
N GLU A 258 35.63 1.01 5.18
CA GLU A 258 35.82 0.74 6.61
C GLU A 258 34.60 1.14 7.44
N GLU A 259 34.06 2.35 7.20
CA GLU A 259 32.85 2.83 7.88
C GLU A 259 31.66 1.93 7.55
N LEU A 260 31.50 1.55 6.29
CA LEU A 260 30.41 0.69 5.85
C LEU A 260 30.51 -0.71 6.47
N TYR A 261 31.70 -1.30 6.48
CA TYR A 261 31.94 -2.62 7.05
C TYR A 261 31.56 -2.68 8.53
N GLU A 262 32.04 -1.73 9.35
CA GLU A 262 31.72 -1.69 10.78
C GLU A 262 30.24 -1.39 11.02
N SER A 263 29.64 -0.48 10.26
CA SER A 263 28.21 -0.19 10.35
C SER A 263 27.36 -1.41 10.02
N LEU A 264 27.71 -2.18 8.99
CA LEU A 264 26.99 -3.40 8.63
C LEU A 264 27.17 -4.50 9.67
N LYS A 265 28.37 -4.65 10.25
CA LYS A 265 28.62 -5.62 11.32
C LYS A 265 27.75 -5.35 12.55
N GLU A 266 27.56 -4.08 12.89
CA GLU A 266 26.67 -3.66 13.98
C GLU A 266 25.19 -3.88 13.61
N LEU A 267 24.76 -3.41 12.44
CA LEU A 267 23.34 -3.23 12.11
C LEU A 267 22.70 -4.44 11.43
N ASN A 268 23.46 -5.26 10.69
CA ASN A 268 22.90 -6.38 9.93
C ASN A 268 22.10 -7.38 10.81
N PRO A 269 22.55 -7.75 12.03
CA PRO A 269 21.77 -8.61 12.93
C PRO A 269 20.46 -7.97 13.41
N LYS A 270 20.36 -6.63 13.40
CA LYS A 270 19.20 -5.90 13.94
C LYS A 270 17.96 -6.06 13.08
N PHE A 271 18.11 -6.29 11.78
CA PHE A 271 16.97 -6.53 10.88
C PHE A 271 16.10 -7.70 11.36
N GLU A 272 16.70 -8.87 11.60
CA GLU A 272 15.96 -10.05 12.03
C GLU A 272 15.40 -9.88 13.45
N ALA A 273 16.14 -9.21 14.34
CA ALA A 273 15.68 -8.91 15.69
C ALA A 273 14.42 -8.03 15.68
N ILE A 274 14.42 -6.94 14.90
CA ILE A 274 13.27 -6.03 14.77
C ILE A 274 12.08 -6.75 14.14
N VAL A 275 12.27 -7.55 13.08
CA VAL A 275 11.19 -8.35 12.47
C VAL A 275 10.57 -9.31 13.48
N LYS A 276 11.38 -9.92 14.35
CA LYS A 276 10.89 -10.82 15.41
C LYS A 276 10.03 -10.07 16.43
N GLU A 277 10.40 -8.87 16.83
CA GLU A 277 9.58 -8.06 17.75
C GLU A 277 8.27 -7.61 17.10
N ILE A 278 8.31 -7.16 15.82
CA ILE A 278 7.10 -6.86 15.05
C ILE A 278 6.18 -8.09 14.98
N SER A 279 6.74 -9.28 14.75
CA SER A 279 5.97 -10.54 14.68
C SER A 279 5.29 -10.87 16.01
N LYS A 280 5.98 -10.71 17.14
CA LYS A 280 5.40 -10.88 18.49
C LYS A 280 4.25 -9.89 18.72
N SER A 281 4.46 -8.62 18.42
CA SER A 281 3.44 -7.57 18.56
C SER A 281 2.23 -7.83 17.67
N LEU A 282 2.45 -8.33 16.45
CA LEU A 282 1.37 -8.72 15.54
C LEU A 282 0.57 -9.90 16.09
N LYS A 283 1.24 -10.93 16.64
CA LYS A 283 0.57 -12.07 17.27
C LYS A 283 -0.33 -11.61 18.43
N LYS A 284 0.20 -10.74 19.31
CA LYS A 284 -0.57 -10.15 20.42
C LYS A 284 -1.78 -9.36 19.92
N LEU A 285 -1.61 -8.52 18.89
CA LEU A 285 -2.70 -7.77 18.27
C LEU A 285 -3.80 -8.69 17.73
N LEU A 286 -3.43 -9.80 17.10
CA LEU A 286 -4.38 -10.78 16.58
C LEU A 286 -5.16 -11.47 17.70
N GLU A 287 -4.48 -11.86 18.79
CA GLU A 287 -5.09 -12.46 19.98
C GLU A 287 -6.07 -11.51 20.69
N GLU A 288 -5.70 -10.25 20.89
CA GLU A 288 -6.58 -9.24 21.49
C GLU A 288 -7.85 -8.99 20.64
N ARG A 289 -7.73 -9.13 19.32
CA ARG A 289 -8.83 -8.91 18.36
C ARG A 289 -9.67 -10.16 18.12
N SER A 290 -9.16 -11.35 18.42
CA SER A 290 -9.96 -12.59 18.42
C SER A 290 -10.76 -12.74 19.71
N VAL A 291 -10.24 -12.26 20.86
CA VAL A 291 -10.94 -12.29 22.16
C VAL A 291 -12.06 -11.24 22.28
N LYS A 292 -11.97 -10.13 21.54
CA LYS A 292 -13.01 -9.08 21.50
C LYS A 292 -14.14 -9.37 20.49
N ARG A 293 -14.26 -10.60 20.02
CA ARG A 293 -15.37 -11.10 19.19
C ARG A 293 -16.15 -12.14 19.99
#